data_AF-A0A1I4XLC1-F1
#
_entry.id   AF-A0A1I4XLC1-F1
#
_cell.length_a   1.000
_cell.length_b   1.000
_cell.length_c   1.000
_cell.angle_alpha   90.00
_cell.angle_beta   90.00
_cell.angle_gamma   90.00
#
_symmetry.space_group_name_H-M   'P 1'
#
loop_
_entity.id
_entity.type
_entity.pdbx_description
1 polymer ?
#
loop_
_entity_poly.entity_id
_entity_poly.type
_entity_poly.pdbx_seq_one_letter_code
_entity_poly.pdbx_strand_id
1 'polypeptide(L)'
;MLKNHMEVLVESHLKGLLEHHEHIAACGCCQLDVQAIALNNLKPYYTRTGKGLVFTKMKELDHQFQSDITQALVRAIQMVENNPKHEEDVLCNPYE
;
A
#
# COMPACT_ATOMS: atom_id res chain seq x y z
N MET A 1 -7.46 18.77 6.63
CA MET A 1 -8.12 17.65 5.93
C MET A 1 -7.94 16.39 6.77
N LEU A 2 -8.94 15.52 6.82
CA LEU A 2 -8.85 14.20 7.46
C LEU A 2 -8.08 13.27 6.51
N LYS A 3 -7.09 12.51 7.01
CA LYS A 3 -6.33 11.54 6.21
C LYS A 3 -5.99 10.30 7.03
N ASN A 4 -6.00 9.13 6.37
CA ASN A 4 -5.48 7.89 6.93
C ASN A 4 -3.96 7.86 6.71
N HIS A 5 -3.19 7.94 7.78
CA HIS A 5 -1.73 7.92 7.66
C HIS A 5 -1.17 6.54 7.33
N MET A 6 -1.97 5.48 7.48
CA MET A 6 -1.58 4.15 7.02
C MET A 6 -1.39 4.10 5.50
N GLU A 7 -2.10 4.92 4.73
CA GLU A 7 -1.93 5.00 3.27
C GLU A 7 -0.49 5.37 2.90
N VAL A 8 0.09 6.36 3.60
CA VAL A 8 1.46 6.84 3.35
C VAL A 8 2.49 5.79 3.76
N LEU A 9 2.29 5.14 4.91
CA LEU A 9 3.21 4.10 5.38
C LEU A 9 3.17 2.87 4.46
N VAL A 10 1.97 2.41 4.09
CA VAL A 10 1.79 1.27 3.18
C VAL A 10 2.44 1.56 1.82
N GLU A 11 2.22 2.75 1.24
CA GLU A 11 2.85 3.13 -0.02
C GLU A 11 4.39 3.13 0.07
N SER A 12 4.94 3.67 1.16
CA SER A 12 6.39 3.72 1.38
C SER A 12 7.00 2.33 1.54
N HIS A 13 6.34 1.42 2.26
CA HIS A 13 6.83 0.06 2.48
C HIS A 13 6.69 -0.80 1.23
N LEU A 14 5.59 -0.64 0.49
CA LEU A 14 5.39 -1.36 -0.77
C LEU A 14 6.54 -1.07 -1.75
N LYS A 15 6.95 0.20 -1.90
CA LYS A 15 8.07 0.56 -2.79
C LYS A 15 9.36 -0.22 -2.49
N GLY A 16 9.66 -0.48 -1.22
CA GLY A 16 10.83 -1.29 -0.84
C GLY A 16 10.68 -2.79 -1.14
N LEU A 17 9.45 -3.30 -1.13
CA LEU A 17 9.18 -4.70 -1.48
C LEU A 17 9.17 -4.91 -3.01
N LEU A 18 8.72 -3.92 -3.78
CA LEU A 18 8.60 -4.03 -5.25
C LEU A 18 9.91 -4.37 -5.95
N GLU A 19 11.08 -4.07 -5.35
CA GLU A 19 12.39 -4.45 -5.89
C GLU A 19 12.52 -5.96 -6.18
N HIS A 20 11.73 -6.80 -5.49
CA HIS A 20 11.75 -8.25 -5.63
C HIS A 20 10.51 -8.81 -6.36
N HIS A 21 9.60 -7.94 -6.81
CA HIS A 21 8.30 -8.31 -7.40
C HIS A 21 8.05 -7.54 -8.70
N GLU A 22 8.83 -7.84 -9.75
CA GLU A 22 8.84 -7.11 -11.03
C GLU A 22 7.45 -6.99 -11.69
N HIS A 23 6.63 -8.04 -11.63
CA HIS A 23 5.29 -8.03 -12.22
C HIS A 23 4.37 -6.99 -11.57
N ILE A 24 4.36 -6.93 -10.23
CA ILE A 24 3.58 -5.92 -9.51
C ILE A 24 4.20 -4.54 -9.73
N ALA A 25 5.53 -4.43 -9.74
CA ALA A 25 6.21 -3.16 -9.98
C ALA A 25 5.87 -2.54 -11.34
N ALA A 26 5.65 -3.36 -12.37
CA ALA A 26 5.29 -2.93 -13.71
C ALA A 26 3.80 -2.55 -13.88
N CYS A 27 2.93 -2.91 -12.93
CA CYS A 27 1.49 -2.75 -13.06
C CYS A 27 0.90 -1.83 -11.98
N GLY A 28 0.38 -0.68 -12.38
CA GLY A 28 -0.23 0.30 -11.48
C GLY A 28 -1.45 -0.24 -10.73
N CYS A 29 -2.33 -1.02 -11.38
CA CYS A 29 -3.51 -1.57 -10.70
C CYS A 29 -3.13 -2.70 -9.75
N CYS A 30 -2.16 -3.56 -10.08
CA CYS A 30 -1.64 -4.53 -9.12
C CYS A 30 -1.10 -3.85 -7.86
N GLN A 31 -0.40 -2.71 -8.00
CA GLN A 31 0.05 -1.95 -6.84
C GLN A 31 -1.12 -1.38 -6.03
N LEU A 32 -2.18 -0.90 -6.69
CA LEU A 32 -3.38 -0.41 -6.02
C LEU A 32 -4.16 -1.53 -5.32
N ASP A 33 -4.27 -2.71 -5.95
CA ASP A 33 -4.89 -3.89 -5.38
C ASP A 33 -4.13 -4.36 -4.13
N VAL A 34 -2.80 -4.43 -4.21
CA VAL A 34 -1.95 -4.77 -3.05
C VAL A 34 -2.18 -3.76 -1.91
N GLN A 35 -2.17 -2.46 -2.21
CA GLN A 35 -2.43 -1.43 -1.21
C GLN A 35 -3.83 -1.55 -0.61
N ALA A 36 -4.86 -1.77 -1.43
CA ALA A 36 -6.24 -1.91 -0.99
C ALA A 36 -6.42 -3.13 -0.08
N ILE A 37 -5.89 -4.29 -0.48
CA ILE A 37 -5.92 -5.52 0.32
C ILE A 37 -5.19 -5.30 1.64
N ALA A 38 -3.99 -4.70 1.61
CA ALA A 38 -3.23 -4.44 2.83
C ALA A 38 -3.97 -3.48 3.78
N LEU A 39 -4.47 -2.35 3.27
CA LEU A 39 -5.18 -1.34 4.06
C LEU A 39 -6.48 -1.86 4.67
N ASN A 40 -7.21 -2.72 3.96
CA ASN A 40 -8.42 -3.38 4.48
C ASN A 40 -8.13 -4.35 5.64
N ASN A 41 -6.89 -4.83 5.77
CA ASN A 41 -6.44 -5.72 6.82
C ASN A 41 -5.64 -5.01 7.93
N LEU A 42 -5.44 -3.70 7.82
CA LEU A 42 -4.73 -2.88 8.80
C LEU A 42 -5.71 -1.99 9.56
N LYS A 43 -5.42 -1.70 10.82
CA LYS A 43 -6.18 -0.72 11.58
C LYS A 43 -5.95 0.68 10.98
N PRO A 44 -6.98 1.39 10.49
CA PRO A 44 -6.78 2.72 9.93
C PRO A 44 -6.36 3.72 11.01
N TYR A 45 -5.51 4.68 10.64
CA TYR A 45 -5.02 5.72 11.54
C TYR A 45 -5.36 7.10 10.97
N TYR A 46 -6.60 7.55 11.23
CA TYR A 46 -7.07 8.84 10.77
C TYR A 46 -6.65 9.97 11.70
N THR A 47 -6.07 11.03 11.14
CA THR A 47 -5.82 12.26 11.90
C THR A 47 -6.15 13.52 11.09
N ARG A 48 -6.28 14.62 11.82
CA ARG A 48 -6.45 15.96 11.27
C ARG A 48 -5.16 16.75 11.56
N THR A 49 -4.21 16.77 10.63
CA THR A 49 -2.90 17.43 10.86
C THR A 49 -2.49 18.38 9.73
N GLY A 50 -1.78 19.45 10.10
CA GLY A 50 -1.09 20.38 9.21
C GLY A 50 0.38 19.95 8.99
N LYS A 51 0.93 20.25 7.80
CA LYS A 51 2.14 19.64 7.20
C LYS A 51 3.38 19.47 8.10
N GLY A 52 3.60 20.29 9.14
CA GLY A 52 4.82 20.28 9.96
C GLY A 52 4.90 19.24 11.08
N LEU A 53 3.80 18.93 11.78
CA LEU A 53 3.80 17.96 12.90
C LEU A 53 3.78 16.49 12.42
N VAL A 54 3.56 16.30 11.12
CA VAL A 54 3.29 15.00 10.51
C VAL A 54 4.54 14.14 10.49
N PHE A 55 5.71 14.68 10.16
CA PHE A 55 6.91 13.87 9.91
C PHE A 55 7.43 13.13 11.15
N THR A 56 7.53 13.83 12.30
CA THR A 56 7.93 13.19 13.57
C THR A 56 6.92 12.11 13.97
N LYS A 57 5.62 12.40 13.80
CA LYS A 57 4.57 11.42 14.08
C LYS A 57 4.60 10.23 13.12
N MET A 58 4.92 10.46 11.84
CA MET A 58 5.07 9.38 10.86
C MET A 58 6.17 8.41 11.25
N LYS A 59 7.35 8.90 11.68
CA LYS A 59 8.44 8.02 12.12
C LYS A 59 8.07 7.18 13.33
N GLU A 60 7.36 7.75 14.30
CA GLU A 60 6.86 7.00 15.45
C GLU A 60 5.85 5.92 15.03
N LEU A 61 4.90 6.28 14.15
CA LEU A 61 3.90 5.35 13.64
C LEU A 61 4.55 4.24 12.81
N ASP A 62 5.53 4.59 11.98
CA ASP A 62 6.29 3.65 11.15
C ASP A 62 6.92 2.55 12.01
N HIS A 63 7.67 2.93 13.06
CA HIS A 63 8.25 1.96 14.00
C HIS A 63 7.19 1.10 14.71
N GLN A 64 6.01 1.63 14.98
CA GLN A 64 4.93 0.89 15.64
C GLN A 64 4.27 -0.14 14.71
N PHE A 65 4.16 0.16 13.42
CA PHE A 65 3.35 -0.63 12.48
C PHE A 65 4.15 -1.39 11.43
N GLN A 66 5.47 -1.23 11.36
CA GLN A 66 6.33 -1.83 10.34
C GLN A 66 6.09 -3.34 10.15
N SER A 67 6.04 -4.12 11.23
CA SER A 67 5.84 -5.58 11.14
C SER A 67 4.46 -5.94 10.58
N ASP A 68 3.42 -5.24 11.03
CA ASP A 68 2.03 -5.49 10.61
C ASP A 68 1.85 -5.09 9.15
N ILE A 69 2.41 -3.95 8.75
CA ILE A 69 2.41 -3.46 7.36
C ILE A 69 3.13 -4.46 6.46
N THR A 70 4.32 -4.91 6.85
CA THR A 70 5.11 -5.87 6.07
C THR A 70 4.35 -7.18 5.91
N GLN A 71 3.78 -7.72 6.98
CA GLN A 71 2.99 -8.95 6.92
C GLN A 71 1.76 -8.80 6.01
N ALA A 72 1.04 -7.68 6.12
CA ALA A 72 -0.14 -7.41 5.29
C ALA A 72 0.24 -7.28 3.81
N LEU A 73 1.34 -6.57 3.50
CA LEU A 73 1.84 -6.40 2.15
C LEU A 73 2.29 -7.72 1.52
N VAL A 74 3.08 -8.53 2.23
CA VAL A 74 3.53 -9.84 1.72
C VAL A 74 2.34 -10.73 1.38
N ARG A 75 1.32 -10.78 2.24
CA ARG A 75 0.09 -11.54 1.97
C ARG A 75 -0.67 -10.98 0.76
N ALA A 76 -0.81 -9.66 0.67
CA ALA A 76 -1.50 -9.00 -0.43
C ALA A 76 -0.80 -9.24 -1.77
N ILE A 77 0.53 -9.14 -1.80
CA ILE A 77 1.39 -9.47 -2.96
C ILE A 77 1.12 -10.90 -3.42
N GLN A 78 1.20 -11.88 -2.50
CA GLN A 78 0.93 -13.29 -2.84
C GLN A 78 -0.48 -13.50 -3.41
N MET A 79 -1.49 -12.80 -2.87
CA MET A 79 -2.86 -12.90 -3.38
C MET A 79 -2.98 -12.35 -4.81
N VAL A 80 -2.36 -11.22 -5.10
CA VAL A 80 -2.40 -10.57 -6.42
C VAL A 80 -1.55 -11.33 -7.44
N GLU A 81 -0.39 -11.87 -7.05
CA GLU A 81 0.45 -12.72 -7.93
C GLU A 81 -0.25 -14.01 -8.34
N ASN A 82 -1.00 -14.63 -7.41
CA ASN A 82 -1.69 -15.89 -7.69
C ASN A 82 -2.96 -15.72 -8.52
N ASN A 83 -3.60 -14.54 -8.47
CA ASN A 83 -4.82 -14.26 -9.22
C ASN A 83 -4.87 -12.78 -9.63
N PRO A 84 -4.04 -12.38 -10.61
CA PRO A 84 -4.01 -11.01 -11.09
C PRO A 84 -5.33 -10.63 -11.77
N LYS A 85 -5.91 -9.49 -11.40
CA LYS A 85 -7.16 -8.98 -11.99
C LYS A 85 -6.95 -7.91 -13.06
N HIS A 86 -5.70 -7.52 -13.32
CA HIS A 86 -5.37 -6.41 -14.20
C HIS A 86 -5.77 -6.64 -15.67
N GLU A 87 -6.08 -7.87 -16.08
CA GLU A 87 -6.62 -8.17 -17.41
C GLU A 87 -8.12 -7.85 -17.53
N GLU A 88 -8.85 -7.82 -16.41
CA GLU A 88 -10.29 -7.53 -16.37
C GLU A 88 -10.58 -6.07 -15.98
N ASP A 89 -9.56 -5.32 -15.56
CA ASP A 89 -9.69 -3.95 -15.09
C ASP A 89 -9.38 -2.94 -16.20
N VAL A 90 -10.42 -2.20 -16.60
CA VAL A 90 -10.37 -1.14 -17.60
C VAL A 90 -9.36 -0.04 -17.22
N LEU A 91 -9.07 0.14 -15.92
CA LEU A 91 -8.04 1.08 -15.46
C LEU A 91 -6.62 0.61 -15.76
N CYS A 92 -6.40 -0.68 -16.03
CA CYS A 92 -5.10 -1.26 -16.33
C CYS A 92 -4.82 -1.48 -17.81
N ASN A 93 -5.86 -1.50 -18.65
CA ASN A 93 -5.72 -1.58 -20.09
C ASN A 93 -6.21 -0.28 -20.73
N PRO A 94 -5.33 0.73 -20.91
CA PRO A 94 -5.73 2.02 -21.48
C PRO A 94 -6.08 1.95 -22.98
N TYR A 95 -6.08 0.76 -23.57
CA TYR A 95 -6.36 0.49 -24.98
C TYR A 95 -7.67 -0.29 -25.23
N GLU A 96 -8.49 -0.52 -24.20
CA GLU A 96 -9.90 -0.96 -24.33
C GLU A 96 -10.88 0.21 -24.18
#